data_AF-A0A7K4BFH5-F1
#
_entry.id   AF-A0A7K4BFH5-F1
#
_cell.length_a   1.000
_cell.length_b   1.000
_cell.length_c   1.000
_cell.angle_alpha   90.00
_cell.angle_beta   90.00
_cell.angle_gamma   90.00
#
_symmetry.space_group_name_H-M   'P 1'
#
loop_
_entity.id
_entity.type
_entity.pdbx_description
1 polymer ?
#
loop_
_entity_poly.entity_id
_entity_poly.type
_entity_poly.pdbx_seq_one_letter_code
_entity_poly.pdbx_strand_id
1 'polypeptide(L)'
;MRSRTSHTILAVVAVVALLLLAAHATIPLLYTAANTSTAAHVDPATVPGELDKDAAALIPLMNDLLGQTAPLTLNIKLKDYASAERDLARYARLSGQFDELVINLDVSGTDIGEFQQTNRENLDALTALLNDTQRLEGLQKLEIQILDDEGWRASAIYEGEVLEQKMQEGFFAYAGREDTTARVAEHYGVNTTPYRDSVRNFAEIVDAAEDHPVGGGDSTPSPLGIAVTPARGRYGDTLLVAGAYSGGITGTPIEVYVDSRIAGDAALDENGSYSCTYRIDRIPAGLHLAYATADAIYSTVTAFEVLPGDTTTTLRIAEDRTTVCIGTLMAGDRPVSGAPIILRVDGTPLSEIETGEDGTYREELTLSAGEHTVRAEFNAAGYPLKASESQTETVVVRSKGLSPIPFVAAFAAAIGSGWYLRRRRIPEAAPPALKPREQVSAGTEEEVAATPLPPVDIEGLPPREAATILFCALRARLGIPVTMTPRDCAQ
;
A
#
# COMPACT_ATOMS: atom_id res chain seq x y z
N MET A 1 51.02 4.70 -60.22
CA MET A 1 51.29 3.38 -59.60
C MET A 1 50.60 3.14 -58.24
N ARG A 2 49.57 3.91 -57.82
CA ARG A 2 48.91 3.76 -56.49
C ARG A 2 47.48 3.20 -56.50
N SER A 3 46.82 3.04 -57.65
CA SER A 3 45.44 2.49 -57.71
C SER A 3 45.38 0.96 -57.79
N ARG A 4 46.39 0.30 -58.37
CA ARG A 4 46.43 -1.16 -58.52
C ARG A 4 46.62 -1.93 -57.21
N THR A 5 47.25 -1.31 -56.21
CA THR A 5 47.45 -1.89 -54.87
C THR A 5 46.21 -1.81 -53.98
N SER A 6 45.32 -0.84 -54.21
CA SER A 6 44.07 -0.71 -53.44
C SER A 6 43.02 -1.75 -53.88
N HIS A 7 42.90 -1.99 -55.20
CA HIS A 7 41.98 -3.00 -55.73
C HIS A 7 42.39 -4.44 -55.40
N THR A 8 43.70 -4.71 -55.28
CA THR A 8 44.21 -6.03 -54.89
C THR A 8 43.97 -6.33 -53.42
N ILE A 9 44.11 -5.34 -52.53
CA ILE A 9 43.78 -5.50 -51.11
C ILE A 9 42.27 -5.72 -50.91
N LEU A 10 41.42 -4.96 -51.62
CA LEU A 10 39.97 -5.12 -51.54
C LEU A 10 39.52 -6.51 -52.02
N ALA A 11 40.11 -7.01 -53.11
CA ALA A 11 39.81 -8.34 -53.64
C ALA A 11 40.21 -9.46 -52.65
N VAL A 12 41.37 -9.33 -52.00
CA VAL A 12 41.81 -10.30 -50.98
C VAL A 12 40.87 -10.28 -49.76
N VAL A 13 40.45 -9.11 -49.30
CA VAL A 13 39.50 -8.99 -48.18
C VAL A 13 38.13 -9.58 -48.53
N ALA A 14 37.64 -9.36 -49.75
CA ALA A 14 36.37 -9.93 -50.21
C ALA A 14 36.41 -11.46 -50.30
N VAL A 15 37.53 -12.03 -50.77
CA VAL A 15 37.72 -13.49 -50.84
C VAL A 15 37.82 -14.09 -49.44
N VAL A 16 38.51 -13.43 -48.51
CA VAL A 16 38.58 -13.87 -47.10
C VAL A 16 37.21 -13.80 -46.42
N ALA A 17 36.42 -12.76 -46.68
CA ALA A 17 35.05 -12.65 -46.16
C ALA A 17 34.12 -13.74 -46.72
N LEU A 18 34.24 -14.05 -48.01
CA LEU A 18 33.48 -15.14 -48.65
C LEU A 18 33.87 -16.51 -48.11
N LEU A 19 35.16 -16.75 -47.82
CA LEU A 19 35.64 -17.99 -47.21
C LEU A 19 35.16 -18.14 -45.76
N LEU A 20 35.10 -17.05 -44.99
CA LEU A 20 34.56 -17.05 -43.62
C LEU A 20 33.05 -17.31 -43.59
N LEU A 21 32.30 -16.77 -44.56
CA LEU A 21 30.87 -17.05 -44.75
C LEU A 21 30.62 -18.50 -45.17
N ALA A 22 31.44 -19.05 -46.08
CA ALA A 22 31.35 -20.44 -46.51
C ALA A 22 31.68 -21.43 -45.37
N ALA A 23 32.60 -21.07 -44.47
CA ALA A 23 32.96 -21.88 -43.30
C ALA A 23 31.87 -21.91 -42.21
N HIS A 24 30.95 -20.93 -42.19
CA HIS A 24 29.79 -20.90 -41.29
C HIS A 24 28.48 -21.40 -41.95
N ALA A 25 28.51 -21.71 -43.25
CA ALA A 25 27.33 -22.15 -44.00
C ALA A 25 27.03 -23.66 -43.89
N THR A 26 27.77 -24.42 -43.06
CA THR A 26 27.62 -25.89 -42.96
C THR A 26 26.62 -26.37 -41.91
N ILE A 27 25.70 -25.53 -41.42
CA ILE A 27 24.55 -25.99 -40.64
C ILE A 27 23.26 -25.37 -41.18
N PRO A 28 22.58 -25.99 -42.15
CA PRO A 28 21.19 -25.67 -42.43
C PRO A 28 20.31 -26.44 -41.43
N LEU A 29 19.86 -25.79 -40.36
CA LEU A 29 18.67 -26.23 -39.63
C LEU A 29 17.44 -25.74 -40.40
N LEU A 30 17.13 -26.43 -41.49
CA LEU A 30 15.82 -26.32 -42.14
C LEU A 30 15.19 -27.71 -42.20
N TYR A 31 14.03 -27.80 -41.55
CA TYR A 31 13.07 -28.89 -41.53
C TYR A 31 13.14 -29.79 -42.78
N THR A 32 13.41 -31.07 -42.58
CA THR A 32 13.13 -32.10 -43.58
C THR A 32 11.76 -32.71 -43.31
N ALA A 33 10.89 -32.69 -44.32
CA ALA A 33 9.55 -33.27 -44.30
C ALA A 33 9.58 -34.81 -44.43
N ALA A 34 10.29 -35.48 -43.51
CA ALA A 34 10.35 -36.94 -43.43
C ALA A 34 9.91 -37.51 -42.07
N ASN A 35 9.43 -36.68 -41.15
CA ASN A 35 8.83 -37.09 -39.87
C ASN A 35 7.44 -36.47 -39.69
N THR A 36 6.48 -36.83 -40.54
CA THR A 36 5.06 -36.45 -40.35
C THR A 36 4.29 -37.46 -39.49
N SER A 37 4.98 -38.21 -38.64
CA SER A 37 4.33 -38.96 -37.56
C SER A 37 4.73 -38.33 -36.23
N THR A 38 4.27 -37.11 -36.00
CA THR A 38 4.37 -36.44 -34.71
C THR A 38 3.40 -37.09 -33.73
N ALA A 39 3.83 -37.24 -32.48
CA ALA A 39 3.06 -37.73 -31.33
C ALA A 39 1.79 -36.90 -30.99
N ALA A 40 1.42 -35.94 -31.85
CA ALA A 40 0.29 -35.02 -31.66
C ALA A 40 -1.07 -35.61 -32.10
N HIS A 41 -1.13 -36.90 -32.46
CA HIS A 41 -2.37 -37.61 -32.80
C HIS A 41 -2.51 -38.94 -32.07
N VAL A 42 -1.88 -39.06 -30.89
CA VAL A 42 -2.18 -40.15 -29.96
C VAL A 42 -3.37 -39.71 -29.13
N ASP A 43 -4.42 -40.53 -29.11
CA ASP A 43 -5.56 -40.38 -28.23
C ASP A 43 -5.07 -40.35 -26.77
N PRO A 44 -5.28 -39.27 -25.99
CA PRO A 44 -4.73 -39.13 -24.63
C PRO A 44 -5.20 -40.25 -23.68
N ALA A 45 -6.28 -40.97 -24.01
CA ALA A 45 -6.71 -42.15 -23.27
C ALA A 45 -5.80 -43.39 -23.46
N THR A 46 -4.83 -43.36 -24.39
CA THR A 46 -4.02 -44.52 -24.79
C THR A 46 -2.56 -44.48 -24.35
N VAL A 47 -2.14 -43.48 -23.55
CA VAL A 47 -0.81 -43.43 -22.92
C VAL A 47 -0.92 -43.54 -21.38
N PRO A 48 -1.09 -44.75 -20.82
CA PRO A 48 -1.21 -44.96 -19.38
C PRO A 48 0.03 -44.54 -18.56
N GLY A 49 1.15 -44.20 -19.20
CA GLY A 49 2.43 -43.92 -18.53
C GLY A 49 2.85 -42.44 -18.46
N GLU A 50 2.18 -41.54 -19.17
CA GLU A 50 2.40 -40.09 -19.07
C GLU A 50 1.45 -39.46 -18.04
N LEU A 51 0.15 -39.82 -18.07
CA LEU A 51 -0.82 -39.41 -17.05
C LEU A 51 -0.37 -39.74 -15.62
N ASP A 52 0.24 -40.91 -15.39
CA ASP A 52 0.77 -41.31 -14.08
C ASP A 52 1.96 -40.45 -13.62
N LYS A 53 2.77 -39.94 -14.55
CA LYS A 53 3.93 -39.08 -14.23
C LYS A 53 3.52 -37.63 -14.02
N ASP A 54 2.54 -37.17 -14.80
CA ASP A 54 1.99 -35.82 -14.73
C ASP A 54 1.13 -35.66 -13.46
N ALA A 55 0.32 -36.68 -13.12
CA ALA A 55 -0.41 -36.74 -11.85
C ALA A 55 0.54 -36.77 -10.64
N ALA A 56 1.68 -37.47 -10.73
CA ALA A 56 2.65 -37.52 -9.63
C ALA A 56 3.22 -36.14 -9.24
N ALA A 57 3.27 -35.19 -10.17
CA ALA A 57 3.68 -33.80 -9.88
C ALA A 57 2.57 -32.95 -9.24
N LEU A 58 1.31 -33.28 -9.49
CA LEU A 58 0.13 -32.54 -9.03
C LEU A 58 -0.39 -33.02 -7.67
N ILE A 59 -0.20 -34.29 -7.31
CA ILE A 59 -0.64 -34.88 -6.04
C ILE A 59 -0.16 -34.11 -4.81
N PRO A 60 1.12 -33.69 -4.69
CA PRO A 60 1.57 -32.91 -3.54
C PRO A 60 0.84 -31.57 -3.41
N LEU A 61 0.62 -30.86 -4.52
CA LEU A 61 -0.10 -29.58 -4.52
C LEU A 61 -1.58 -29.76 -4.17
N MET A 62 -2.21 -30.83 -4.65
CA MET A 62 -3.58 -31.18 -4.27
C MET A 62 -3.67 -31.47 -2.76
N ASN A 63 -2.70 -32.21 -2.20
CA ASN A 63 -2.62 -32.46 -0.77
C ASN A 63 -2.42 -31.17 0.04
N ASP A 64 -1.55 -30.27 -0.42
CA ASP A 64 -1.30 -28.99 0.24
C ASP A 64 -2.54 -28.05 0.18
N LEU A 65 -3.26 -28.05 -0.94
CA LEU A 65 -4.51 -27.31 -1.10
C LEU A 65 -5.56 -27.77 -0.09
N LEU A 66 -5.85 -29.07 -0.04
CA LEU A 66 -6.82 -29.61 0.91
C LEU A 66 -6.34 -29.42 2.36
N GLY A 67 -5.05 -29.59 2.62
CA GLY A 67 -4.45 -29.37 3.94
C GLY A 67 -4.61 -27.94 4.47
N GLN A 68 -4.73 -26.95 3.59
CA GLN A 68 -4.79 -25.54 3.95
C GLN A 68 -6.23 -25.03 4.25
N THR A 69 -7.28 -25.77 3.87
CA THR A 69 -8.67 -25.30 4.09
C THR A 69 -9.12 -25.38 5.55
N ALA A 70 -8.67 -26.39 6.31
CA ALA A 70 -9.04 -26.55 7.72
C ALA A 70 -8.47 -25.43 8.63
N PRO A 71 -7.15 -25.10 8.55
CA PRO A 71 -6.58 -23.98 9.31
C PRO A 71 -7.25 -22.65 8.99
N LEU A 72 -7.55 -22.40 7.70
CA LEU A 72 -8.22 -21.19 7.26
C LEU A 72 -9.60 -21.04 7.91
N THR A 73 -10.48 -22.02 7.73
CA THR A 73 -11.85 -21.99 8.30
C THR A 73 -11.84 -21.99 9.82
N LEU A 74 -10.88 -22.68 10.46
CA LEU A 74 -10.72 -22.63 11.92
C LEU A 74 -10.34 -21.22 12.40
N ASN A 75 -9.42 -20.54 11.71
CA ASN A 75 -9.02 -19.18 12.09
C ASN A 75 -10.15 -18.16 11.88
N ILE A 76 -10.99 -18.33 10.84
CA ILE A 76 -12.21 -17.54 10.67
C ILE A 76 -13.16 -17.78 11.85
N LYS A 77 -13.42 -19.04 12.19
CA LYS A 77 -14.28 -19.42 13.33
C LYS A 77 -13.78 -18.85 14.66
N LEU A 78 -12.47 -18.86 14.88
CA LEU A 78 -11.84 -18.30 16.08
C LEU A 78 -11.73 -16.77 16.05
N LYS A 79 -12.19 -16.13 14.97
CA LYS A 79 -12.09 -14.68 14.72
C LYS A 79 -10.64 -14.16 14.71
N ASP A 80 -9.67 -15.03 14.45
CA ASP A 80 -8.28 -14.64 14.21
C ASP A 80 -8.11 -14.31 12.72
N TYR A 81 -8.66 -13.17 12.32
CA TYR A 81 -8.68 -12.77 10.92
C TYR A 81 -7.28 -12.52 10.34
N ALA A 82 -6.33 -12.05 11.16
CA ALA A 82 -4.95 -11.86 10.71
C ALA A 82 -4.28 -13.19 10.34
N SER A 83 -4.62 -14.28 11.05
CA SER A 83 -4.20 -15.62 10.66
C SER A 83 -4.98 -16.15 9.47
N ALA A 84 -6.29 -15.94 9.41
CA ALA A 84 -7.14 -16.35 8.29
C ALA A 84 -6.71 -15.70 6.96
N GLU A 85 -6.41 -14.40 6.94
CA GLU A 85 -5.91 -13.69 5.74
C GLU A 85 -4.59 -14.28 5.24
N ARG A 86 -3.66 -14.61 6.16
CA ARG A 86 -2.39 -15.26 5.81
C ARG A 86 -2.61 -16.65 5.21
N ASP A 87 -3.55 -17.40 5.77
CA ASP A 87 -3.91 -18.74 5.30
C ASP A 87 -4.61 -18.69 3.94
N LEU A 88 -5.51 -17.72 3.72
CA LEU A 88 -6.18 -17.50 2.44
C LEU A 88 -5.17 -17.10 1.36
N ALA A 89 -4.23 -16.19 1.66
CA ALA A 89 -3.17 -15.81 0.73
C ALA A 89 -2.25 -17.00 0.36
N ARG A 90 -2.03 -17.93 1.30
CA ARG A 90 -1.31 -19.17 1.00
C ARG A 90 -2.12 -20.10 0.12
N TYR A 91 -3.39 -20.33 0.44
CA TYR A 91 -4.29 -21.16 -0.37
C TYR A 91 -4.43 -20.62 -1.80
N ALA A 92 -4.60 -19.30 -1.98
CA ALA A 92 -4.65 -18.65 -3.29
C ALA A 92 -3.37 -18.86 -4.12
N ARG A 93 -2.18 -18.77 -3.49
CA ARG A 93 -0.91 -19.07 -4.18
C ARG A 93 -0.81 -20.53 -4.63
N LEU A 94 -1.17 -21.47 -3.74
CA LEU A 94 -1.19 -22.90 -4.08
C LEU A 94 -2.17 -23.20 -5.21
N SER A 95 -3.33 -22.54 -5.20
CA SER A 95 -4.34 -22.67 -6.26
C SER A 95 -3.80 -22.19 -7.61
N GLY A 96 -3.09 -21.05 -7.63
CA GLY A 96 -2.47 -20.54 -8.85
C GLY A 96 -1.37 -21.45 -9.40
N GLN A 97 -0.54 -22.03 -8.52
CA GLN A 97 0.50 -22.99 -8.91
C GLN A 97 -0.10 -24.29 -9.46
N PHE A 98 -1.13 -24.81 -8.80
CA PHE A 98 -1.86 -25.98 -9.28
C PHE A 98 -2.50 -25.71 -10.64
N ASP A 99 -3.14 -24.55 -10.80
CA ASP A 99 -3.78 -24.13 -12.04
C ASP A 99 -2.82 -24.10 -13.23
N GLU A 100 -1.66 -23.46 -13.02
CA GLU A 100 -0.62 -23.34 -14.03
C GLU A 100 -0.10 -24.73 -14.43
N LEU A 101 0.10 -25.62 -13.45
CA LEU A 101 0.61 -26.96 -13.71
C LEU A 101 -0.42 -27.84 -14.45
N VAL A 102 -1.70 -27.75 -14.11
CA VAL A 102 -2.79 -28.45 -14.83
C VAL A 102 -2.86 -28.03 -16.30
N ILE A 103 -2.69 -26.74 -16.58
CA ILE A 103 -2.68 -26.20 -17.95
C ILE A 103 -1.43 -26.65 -18.71
N ASN A 104 -0.25 -26.54 -18.09
CA ASN A 104 1.03 -26.89 -18.72
C ASN A 104 1.15 -28.38 -19.04
N LEU A 105 0.52 -29.24 -18.22
CA LEU A 105 0.47 -30.68 -18.43
C LEU A 105 -0.71 -31.13 -19.30
N ASP A 106 -1.55 -30.20 -19.78
CA ASP A 106 -2.73 -30.47 -20.63
C ASP A 106 -3.70 -31.52 -20.03
N VAL A 107 -3.85 -31.51 -18.69
CA VAL A 107 -4.71 -32.46 -17.96
C VAL A 107 -6.08 -31.87 -17.58
N SER A 108 -6.44 -30.71 -18.12
CA SER A 108 -7.73 -30.04 -17.86
C SER A 108 -8.96 -30.87 -18.27
N GLY A 109 -8.81 -31.84 -19.17
CA GLY A 109 -9.90 -32.75 -19.60
C GLY A 109 -10.09 -33.99 -18.71
N THR A 110 -9.36 -34.08 -17.59
CA THR A 110 -9.39 -35.23 -16.66
C THR A 110 -10.12 -34.88 -15.35
N ASP A 111 -10.22 -35.83 -14.43
CA ASP A 111 -10.72 -35.60 -13.07
C ASP A 111 -9.85 -34.60 -12.28
N ILE A 112 -8.54 -34.49 -12.57
CA ILE A 112 -7.68 -33.40 -12.06
C ILE A 112 -8.21 -32.02 -12.53
N GLY A 113 -8.71 -31.91 -13.76
CA GLY A 113 -9.35 -30.71 -14.26
C GLY A 113 -10.66 -30.39 -13.54
N GLU A 114 -11.44 -31.42 -13.18
CA GLU A 114 -12.64 -31.27 -12.35
C GLU A 114 -12.28 -30.77 -10.94
N PHE A 115 -11.21 -31.30 -10.34
CA PHE A 115 -10.67 -30.80 -9.07
C PHE A 115 -10.19 -29.35 -9.20
N GLN A 116 -9.48 -29.01 -10.28
CA GLN A 116 -9.01 -27.66 -10.56
C GLN A 116 -10.17 -26.65 -10.55
N GLN A 117 -11.23 -26.94 -11.31
CA GLN A 117 -12.41 -26.08 -11.37
C GLN A 117 -13.04 -25.95 -9.99
N THR A 118 -13.27 -27.07 -9.31
CA THR A 118 -13.86 -27.10 -7.97
C THR A 118 -13.02 -26.30 -6.97
N ASN A 119 -11.68 -26.37 -7.07
CA ASN A 119 -10.75 -25.68 -6.20
C ASN A 119 -10.80 -24.15 -6.37
N ARG A 120 -10.96 -23.65 -7.61
CA ARG A 120 -11.19 -22.22 -7.85
C ARG A 120 -12.47 -21.74 -7.19
N GLU A 121 -13.53 -22.51 -7.35
CA GLU A 121 -14.83 -22.16 -6.76
C GLU A 121 -14.79 -22.26 -5.21
N ASN A 122 -13.96 -23.16 -4.66
CA ASN A 122 -13.66 -23.23 -3.23
C ASN A 122 -12.88 -22.01 -2.73
N LEU A 123 -11.89 -21.51 -3.51
CA LEU A 123 -11.17 -20.28 -3.20
C LEU A 123 -12.11 -19.07 -3.12
N ASP A 124 -13.02 -18.95 -4.07
CA ASP A 124 -14.03 -17.88 -4.07
C ASP A 124 -14.94 -17.99 -2.83
N ALA A 125 -15.42 -19.19 -2.50
CA ALA A 125 -16.27 -19.41 -1.33
C ALA A 125 -15.56 -19.11 0.00
N LEU A 126 -14.29 -19.52 0.15
CA LEU A 126 -13.50 -19.27 1.36
C LEU A 126 -13.12 -17.79 1.50
N THR A 127 -12.91 -17.09 0.38
CA THR A 127 -12.73 -15.64 0.35
C THR A 127 -14.00 -14.91 0.81
N ALA A 128 -15.15 -15.33 0.28
CA ALA A 128 -16.45 -14.80 0.68
C ALA A 128 -16.71 -15.03 2.18
N LEU A 129 -16.50 -16.25 2.68
CA LEU A 129 -16.67 -16.58 4.10
C LEU A 129 -15.88 -15.64 5.02
N LEU A 130 -14.60 -15.40 4.74
CA LEU A 130 -13.77 -14.50 5.55
C LEU A 130 -14.33 -13.08 5.56
N ASN A 131 -14.63 -12.54 4.39
CA ASN A 131 -15.13 -11.17 4.24
C ASN A 131 -16.51 -11.00 4.89
N ASP A 132 -17.41 -11.95 4.68
CA ASP A 132 -18.79 -11.91 5.17
C ASP A 132 -18.81 -12.03 6.70
N THR A 133 -17.97 -12.91 7.28
CA THR A 133 -17.84 -13.04 8.74
C THR A 133 -17.30 -11.75 9.39
N GLN A 134 -16.27 -11.12 8.78
CA GLN A 134 -15.74 -9.84 9.26
C GLN A 134 -16.79 -8.72 9.18
N ARG A 135 -17.58 -8.69 8.10
CA ARG A 135 -18.65 -7.71 7.92
C ARG A 135 -19.75 -7.89 8.95
N LEU A 136 -20.19 -9.12 9.18
CA LEU A 136 -21.24 -9.43 10.16
C LEU A 136 -20.81 -8.99 11.57
N GLU A 137 -19.58 -9.28 11.98
CA GLU A 137 -19.06 -8.79 13.26
C GLU A 137 -18.97 -7.26 13.31
N GLY A 138 -18.61 -6.63 12.19
CA GLY A 138 -18.63 -5.18 12.03
C GLY A 138 -20.01 -4.61 12.30
N LEU A 139 -21.06 -5.18 11.70
CA LEU A 139 -22.46 -4.80 11.89
C LEU A 139 -22.92 -5.02 13.34
N GLN A 140 -22.63 -6.18 13.93
CA GLN A 140 -22.97 -6.50 15.32
C GLN A 140 -22.35 -5.50 16.31
N LYS A 141 -21.08 -5.16 16.13
CA LYS A 141 -20.37 -4.19 16.99
C LYS A 141 -20.95 -2.77 16.88
N LEU A 142 -21.49 -2.45 15.71
CA LEU A 142 -22.11 -1.18 15.35
C LEU A 142 -23.53 -1.07 15.95
N GLU A 143 -24.32 -2.14 15.89
CA GLU A 143 -25.64 -2.26 16.54
C GLU A 143 -25.55 -2.02 18.07
N ILE A 144 -24.56 -2.64 18.74
CA ILE A 144 -24.36 -2.49 20.20
C ILE A 144 -24.04 -1.04 20.60
N GLN A 145 -23.40 -0.26 19.72
CA GLN A 145 -22.95 1.10 20.03
C GLN A 145 -24.01 2.18 19.81
N ILE A 146 -25.03 1.92 18.98
CA ILE A 146 -26.01 2.91 18.55
C ILE A 146 -27.42 2.41 18.92
N LEU A 147 -27.76 2.55 20.20
CA LEU A 147 -29.06 2.17 20.76
C LEU A 147 -30.18 3.21 20.52
N ASP A 148 -29.85 4.44 20.12
CA ASP A 148 -30.81 5.57 20.13
C ASP A 148 -31.37 5.97 18.74
N ASP A 149 -30.88 5.40 17.64
CA ASP A 149 -31.44 5.65 16.29
C ASP A 149 -32.19 4.41 15.79
N GLU A 150 -33.52 4.48 15.79
CA GLU A 150 -34.42 3.38 15.41
C GLU A 150 -34.33 3.04 13.90
N GLY A 151 -34.13 4.05 13.04
CA GLY A 151 -34.05 3.85 11.59
C GLY A 151 -32.74 3.17 11.17
N TRP A 152 -31.65 3.54 11.83
CA TRP A 152 -30.35 2.92 11.60
C TRP A 152 -30.25 1.51 12.20
N ARG A 153 -30.85 1.26 13.38
CA ARG A 153 -30.94 -0.10 13.96
C ARG A 153 -31.71 -1.05 13.04
N ALA A 154 -32.84 -0.62 12.49
CA ALA A 154 -33.59 -1.43 11.53
C ALA A 154 -32.77 -1.74 10.26
N SER A 155 -32.00 -0.77 9.76
CA SER A 155 -31.11 -0.96 8.61
C SER A 155 -29.98 -1.97 8.89
N ALA A 156 -29.35 -1.88 10.06
CA ALA A 156 -28.27 -2.78 10.45
C ALA A 156 -28.75 -4.22 10.68
N ILE A 157 -29.93 -4.39 11.29
CA ILE A 157 -30.57 -5.71 11.47
C ILE A 157 -30.87 -6.33 10.09
N TYR A 158 -31.46 -5.56 9.18
CA TYR A 158 -31.78 -6.05 7.84
C TYR A 158 -30.53 -6.42 7.02
N GLU A 159 -29.47 -5.62 7.13
CA GLU A 159 -28.18 -5.94 6.51
C GLU A 159 -27.57 -7.22 7.10
N GLY A 160 -27.69 -7.41 8.42
CA GLY A 160 -27.30 -8.63 9.12
C GLY A 160 -28.04 -9.85 8.61
N GLU A 161 -29.38 -9.80 8.52
CA GLU A 161 -30.22 -10.91 8.05
C GLU A 161 -29.88 -11.33 6.61
N VAL A 162 -29.65 -10.37 5.69
CA VAL A 162 -29.27 -10.72 4.32
C VAL A 162 -27.85 -11.28 4.24
N LEU A 163 -26.94 -10.76 5.06
CA LEU A 163 -25.59 -11.28 5.14
C LEU A 163 -25.57 -12.71 5.69
N GLU A 164 -26.38 -13.01 6.71
CA GLU A 164 -26.59 -14.36 7.24
C GLU A 164 -27.16 -15.31 6.17
N GLN A 165 -28.21 -14.90 5.45
CA GLN A 165 -28.77 -15.69 4.35
C GLN A 165 -27.72 -15.98 3.28
N LYS A 166 -26.92 -14.96 2.91
CA LYS A 166 -25.85 -15.13 1.94
C LYS A 166 -24.77 -16.10 2.44
N MET A 167 -24.37 -16.00 3.70
CA MET A 167 -23.40 -16.92 4.31
C MET A 167 -23.92 -18.36 4.27
N GLN A 168 -25.21 -18.56 4.49
CA GLN A 168 -25.89 -19.85 4.41
C GLN A 168 -25.92 -20.40 2.97
N GLU A 169 -26.24 -19.57 1.97
CA GLU A 169 -26.13 -19.95 0.55
C GLU A 169 -24.68 -20.30 0.15
N GLY A 170 -23.71 -19.53 0.64
CA GLY A 170 -22.28 -19.79 0.45
C GLY A 170 -21.83 -21.12 1.06
N PHE A 171 -22.32 -21.45 2.26
CA PHE A 171 -22.10 -22.74 2.89
C PHE A 171 -22.66 -23.89 2.04
N PHE A 172 -23.92 -23.81 1.60
CA PHE A 172 -24.51 -24.87 0.77
C PHE A 172 -23.74 -25.08 -0.53
N ALA A 173 -23.28 -24.01 -1.18
CA ALA A 173 -22.47 -24.11 -2.39
C ALA A 173 -21.10 -24.77 -2.12
N TYR A 174 -20.46 -24.44 -1.00
CA TYR A 174 -19.18 -25.02 -0.60
C TYR A 174 -19.31 -26.50 -0.19
N ALA A 175 -20.28 -26.81 0.69
CA ALA A 175 -20.56 -28.17 1.13
C ALA A 175 -21.03 -29.08 -0.02
N GLY A 176 -21.79 -28.54 -0.98
CA GLY A 176 -22.23 -29.27 -2.16
C GLY A 176 -21.09 -29.78 -3.06
N ARG A 177 -19.87 -29.26 -2.89
CA ARG A 177 -18.67 -29.68 -3.63
C ARG A 177 -17.85 -30.75 -2.90
N GLU A 178 -18.24 -31.13 -1.69
CA GLU A 178 -17.49 -32.09 -0.88
C GLU A 178 -17.33 -33.43 -1.58
N ASP A 179 -18.41 -33.99 -2.11
CA ASP A 179 -18.38 -35.30 -2.77
C ASP A 179 -17.45 -35.32 -3.99
N THR A 180 -17.47 -34.27 -4.80
CA THR A 180 -16.58 -34.16 -5.97
C THR A 180 -15.12 -34.00 -5.54
N THR A 181 -14.84 -33.09 -4.61
CA THR A 181 -13.49 -32.84 -4.11
C THR A 181 -12.91 -34.10 -3.46
N ALA A 182 -13.70 -34.78 -2.63
CA ALA A 182 -13.28 -35.99 -1.93
C ALA A 182 -13.06 -37.15 -2.89
N ARG A 183 -13.96 -37.36 -3.85
CA ARG A 183 -13.86 -38.44 -4.85
C ARG A 183 -12.56 -38.34 -5.66
N VAL A 184 -12.24 -37.16 -6.19
CA VAL A 184 -11.01 -36.98 -6.98
C VAL A 184 -9.77 -37.12 -6.11
N ALA A 185 -9.74 -36.49 -4.93
CA ALA A 185 -8.59 -36.57 -4.03
C ALA A 185 -8.34 -38.00 -3.53
N GLU A 186 -9.38 -38.75 -3.18
CA GLU A 186 -9.29 -40.15 -2.76
C GLU A 186 -8.82 -41.07 -3.90
N HIS A 187 -9.19 -40.79 -5.15
CA HIS A 187 -8.70 -41.52 -6.32
C HIS A 187 -7.16 -41.53 -6.39
N TYR A 188 -6.54 -40.42 -6.00
CA TYR A 188 -5.09 -40.23 -5.96
C TYR A 188 -4.45 -40.47 -4.58
N GLY A 189 -5.20 -40.97 -3.60
CA GLY A 189 -4.70 -41.27 -2.26
C GLY A 189 -4.35 -40.05 -1.40
N VAL A 190 -4.92 -38.88 -1.73
CA VAL A 190 -4.76 -37.65 -0.95
C VAL A 190 -5.68 -37.64 0.28
N ASN A 191 -5.18 -37.13 1.40
CA ASN A 191 -5.96 -37.02 2.63
C ASN A 191 -7.02 -35.92 2.54
N THR A 192 -8.30 -36.29 2.57
CA THR A 192 -9.45 -35.38 2.49
C THR A 192 -9.95 -34.88 3.86
N THR A 193 -9.41 -35.41 4.97
CA THR A 193 -9.84 -35.04 6.33
C THR A 193 -9.81 -33.53 6.58
N PRO A 194 -8.74 -32.79 6.22
CA PRO A 194 -8.70 -31.34 6.45
C PRO A 194 -9.81 -30.59 5.67
N TYR A 195 -10.16 -31.07 4.49
CA TYR A 195 -11.26 -30.50 3.71
C TYR A 195 -12.62 -30.75 4.37
N ARG A 196 -12.89 -31.96 4.85
CA ARG A 196 -14.12 -32.27 5.61
C ARG A 196 -14.23 -31.44 6.89
N ASP A 197 -13.10 -31.27 7.60
CA ASP A 197 -13.02 -30.38 8.76
C ASP A 197 -13.36 -28.94 8.40
N SER A 198 -12.94 -28.47 7.22
CA SER A 198 -13.27 -27.13 6.74
C SER A 198 -14.76 -26.93 6.47
N VAL A 199 -15.45 -27.94 5.91
CA VAL A 199 -16.91 -27.91 5.70
C VAL A 199 -17.65 -27.80 7.03
N ARG A 200 -17.23 -28.60 8.03
CA ARG A 200 -17.78 -28.51 9.40
C ARG A 200 -17.53 -27.15 10.05
N ASN A 201 -16.31 -26.63 9.96
CA ASN A 201 -16.00 -25.30 10.51
C ASN A 201 -16.84 -24.21 9.83
N PHE A 202 -17.07 -24.30 8.51
CA PHE A 202 -17.94 -23.40 7.77
C PHE A 202 -19.37 -23.46 8.33
N ALA A 203 -19.95 -24.66 8.47
CA ALA A 203 -21.29 -24.84 9.04
C ALA A 203 -21.40 -24.18 10.43
N GLU A 204 -20.42 -24.42 11.31
CA GLU A 204 -20.42 -23.86 12.65
C GLU A 204 -20.26 -22.31 12.68
N ILE A 205 -19.61 -21.72 11.67
CA ILE A 205 -19.55 -20.25 11.51
C ILE A 205 -20.93 -19.71 11.14
N VAL A 206 -21.65 -20.36 10.23
CA VAL A 206 -22.99 -19.92 9.82
C VAL A 206 -24.02 -20.15 10.91
N ASP A 207 -24.00 -21.30 11.59
CA ASP A 207 -24.87 -21.57 12.73
C ASP A 207 -24.68 -20.54 13.86
N ALA A 208 -23.43 -20.11 14.11
CA ALA A 208 -23.13 -19.06 15.07
C ALA A 208 -23.61 -17.66 14.63
N ALA A 209 -23.86 -17.47 13.33
CA ALA A 209 -24.45 -16.26 12.80
C ALA A 209 -25.96 -16.23 13.09
N GLU A 210 -26.67 -17.35 12.87
CA GLU A 210 -28.14 -17.47 13.02
C GLU A 210 -28.68 -17.34 14.46
N ASP A 211 -27.86 -17.44 15.51
CA ASP A 211 -28.29 -17.49 16.93
C ASP A 211 -28.80 -16.14 17.51
N HIS A 212 -29.11 -15.16 16.65
CA HIS A 212 -29.64 -13.83 17.02
C HIS A 212 -31.14 -13.71 16.68
N PRO A 213 -31.94 -12.92 17.43
CA PRO A 213 -33.39 -13.04 17.41
C PRO A 213 -33.97 -12.62 16.06
N VAL A 214 -34.26 -13.63 15.25
CA VAL A 214 -35.05 -13.61 14.02
C VAL A 214 -36.32 -12.80 14.25
N GLY A 215 -36.35 -11.60 13.66
CA GLY A 215 -37.58 -10.86 13.42
C GLY A 215 -38.35 -11.59 12.33
N GLY A 216 -38.98 -12.72 12.67
CA GLY A 216 -39.76 -13.54 11.75
C GLY A 216 -40.89 -12.75 11.10
N GLY A 217 -40.61 -12.12 9.96
CA GLY A 217 -41.58 -11.58 9.04
C GLY A 217 -41.65 -12.48 7.82
N ASP A 218 -42.80 -13.11 7.60
CA ASP A 218 -43.16 -13.75 6.33
C ASP A 218 -42.71 -12.83 5.18
N SER A 219 -41.74 -13.28 4.37
CA SER A 219 -41.11 -12.49 3.32
C SER A 219 -42.06 -12.31 2.14
N THR A 220 -43.03 -11.41 2.33
CA THR A 220 -43.70 -10.78 1.20
C THR A 220 -42.63 -10.00 0.44
N PRO A 221 -42.45 -10.23 -0.88
CA PRO A 221 -41.44 -9.51 -1.65
C PRO A 221 -41.62 -8.01 -1.46
N SER A 222 -40.53 -7.31 -1.12
CA SER A 222 -40.61 -5.86 -1.01
C SER A 222 -41.13 -5.28 -2.33
N PRO A 223 -42.07 -4.32 -2.31
CA PRO A 223 -42.52 -3.63 -3.51
C PRO A 223 -41.40 -2.77 -4.14
N LEU A 224 -40.30 -2.53 -3.41
CA LEU A 224 -39.11 -1.82 -3.87
C LEU A 224 -38.02 -2.82 -4.26
N GLY A 225 -37.69 -2.89 -5.55
CA GLY A 225 -36.60 -3.71 -6.07
C GLY A 225 -35.30 -2.93 -6.18
N ILE A 226 -34.15 -3.63 -6.15
CA ILE A 226 -32.82 -3.07 -6.37
C ILE A 226 -31.93 -4.08 -7.11
N ALA A 227 -31.00 -3.57 -7.90
CA ALA A 227 -29.90 -4.31 -8.52
C ALA A 227 -28.67 -3.41 -8.68
N VAL A 228 -27.48 -3.99 -8.61
CA VAL A 228 -26.20 -3.30 -8.87
C VAL A 228 -25.56 -3.91 -10.11
N THR A 229 -25.22 -3.07 -11.10
CA THR A 229 -24.63 -3.51 -12.36
C THR A 229 -23.43 -2.64 -12.75
N PRO A 230 -22.24 -3.22 -13.03
CA PRO A 230 -21.89 -4.64 -12.86
C PRO A 230 -21.83 -5.05 -11.38
N ALA A 231 -22.01 -6.35 -11.08
CA ALA A 231 -21.90 -6.88 -9.72
C ALA A 231 -20.45 -6.94 -9.20
N ARG A 232 -19.47 -6.58 -10.04
CA ARG A 232 -18.04 -6.53 -9.70
C ARG A 232 -17.41 -5.26 -10.26
N GLY A 233 -16.52 -4.62 -9.50
CA GLY A 233 -15.78 -3.45 -9.97
C GLY A 233 -14.41 -3.28 -9.31
N ARG A 234 -13.63 -2.33 -9.82
CA ARG A 234 -12.32 -1.92 -9.30
C ARG A 234 -12.29 -0.43 -8.97
N TYR A 235 -11.20 0.04 -8.38
CA TYR A 235 -10.97 1.46 -8.12
C TYR A 235 -11.27 2.34 -9.35
N GLY A 236 -12.10 3.35 -9.14
CA GLY A 236 -12.55 4.31 -10.13
C GLY A 236 -13.68 3.82 -11.04
N ASP A 237 -14.06 2.53 -10.98
CA ASP A 237 -15.20 2.05 -11.76
C ASP A 237 -16.50 2.64 -11.22
N THR A 238 -17.48 2.69 -12.11
CA THR A 238 -18.79 3.25 -11.83
C THR A 238 -19.83 2.15 -11.97
N LEU A 239 -20.56 1.89 -10.89
CA LEU A 239 -21.66 0.96 -10.83
C LEU A 239 -22.97 1.72 -10.99
N LEU A 240 -23.94 1.08 -11.63
CA LEU A 240 -25.32 1.54 -11.69
C LEU A 240 -26.12 0.79 -10.64
N VAL A 241 -26.68 1.52 -9.67
CA VAL A 241 -27.62 0.97 -8.70
C VAL A 241 -29.02 1.40 -9.13
N ALA A 242 -29.86 0.44 -9.51
CA ALA A 242 -31.15 0.74 -10.11
C ALA A 242 -32.22 -0.24 -9.66
N GLY A 243 -33.48 0.16 -9.79
CA GLY A 243 -34.60 -0.64 -9.33
C GLY A 243 -35.95 -0.06 -9.77
N ALA A 244 -37.01 -0.71 -9.33
CA ALA A 244 -38.39 -0.26 -9.56
C ALA A 244 -39.18 -0.32 -8.27
N TYR A 245 -40.12 0.61 -8.10
CA TYR A 245 -41.00 0.64 -6.92
C TYR A 245 -42.46 0.58 -7.35
N SER A 246 -43.11 -0.58 -7.15
CA SER A 246 -44.50 -0.80 -7.57
C SER A 246 -45.54 -0.05 -6.72
N GLY A 247 -45.16 0.45 -5.55
CA GLY A 247 -46.02 1.23 -4.64
C GLY A 247 -45.81 2.74 -4.70
N GLY A 248 -44.81 3.21 -5.44
CA GLY A 248 -44.45 4.62 -5.53
C GLY A 248 -45.10 5.35 -6.70
N ILE A 249 -44.98 6.68 -6.71
CA ILE A 249 -45.39 7.54 -7.82
C ILE A 249 -44.18 8.32 -8.33
N THR A 250 -44.25 8.84 -9.55
CA THR A 250 -43.18 9.68 -10.11
C THR A 250 -42.81 10.81 -9.15
N GLY A 251 -41.51 10.96 -8.90
CA GLY A 251 -40.97 11.93 -7.95
C GLY A 251 -40.87 11.42 -6.50
N THR A 252 -41.30 10.19 -6.18
CA THR A 252 -41.02 9.59 -4.86
C THR A 252 -39.49 9.54 -4.65
N PRO A 253 -38.97 10.10 -3.54
CA PRO A 253 -37.54 10.07 -3.25
C PRO A 253 -37.12 8.65 -2.88
N ILE A 254 -35.99 8.22 -3.43
CA ILE A 254 -35.34 6.94 -3.15
C ILE A 254 -33.93 7.24 -2.66
N GLU A 255 -33.59 6.77 -1.47
CA GLU A 255 -32.23 6.86 -0.94
C GLU A 255 -31.56 5.51 -1.15
N VAL A 256 -30.36 5.51 -1.73
CA VAL A 256 -29.56 4.30 -1.91
C VAL A 256 -28.44 4.30 -0.89
N TYR A 257 -28.31 3.18 -0.20
CA TYR A 257 -27.30 2.94 0.80
C TYR A 257 -26.32 1.90 0.27
N VAL A 258 -25.03 2.13 0.52
CA VAL A 258 -23.95 1.14 0.37
C VAL A 258 -23.28 1.03 1.72
N ASP A 259 -23.19 -0.20 2.24
CA ASP A 259 -22.63 -0.50 3.56
C ASP A 259 -23.21 0.36 4.69
N SER A 260 -24.53 0.57 4.69
CA SER A 260 -25.26 1.43 5.64
C SER A 260 -24.84 2.91 5.62
N ARG A 261 -24.24 3.38 4.53
CA ARG A 261 -23.95 4.80 4.27
C ARG A 261 -24.72 5.27 3.04
N ILE A 262 -25.27 6.47 3.10
CA ILE A 262 -25.92 7.09 1.95
C ILE A 262 -24.91 7.16 0.80
N ALA A 263 -25.20 6.43 -0.27
CA ALA A 263 -24.40 6.31 -1.47
C ALA A 263 -24.91 7.25 -2.57
N GLY A 264 -26.21 7.56 -2.55
CA GLY A 264 -26.80 8.56 -3.43
C GLY A 264 -28.31 8.59 -3.37
N ASP A 265 -28.88 9.66 -3.91
CA ASP A 265 -30.31 9.87 -3.96
C ASP A 265 -30.82 9.74 -5.40
N ALA A 266 -32.01 9.19 -5.55
CA ALA A 266 -32.74 9.12 -6.81
C ALA A 266 -34.20 9.51 -6.60
N ALA A 267 -34.94 9.70 -7.68
CA ALA A 267 -36.38 9.83 -7.65
C ALA A 267 -36.98 8.87 -8.67
N LEU A 268 -38.16 8.34 -8.37
CA LEU A 268 -38.88 7.50 -9.34
C LEU A 268 -39.21 8.31 -10.59
N ASP A 269 -38.96 7.70 -11.74
CA ASP A 269 -39.32 8.22 -13.05
C ASP A 269 -40.81 7.95 -13.38
N GLU A 270 -41.21 8.29 -14.61
CA GLU A 270 -42.57 8.04 -15.12
C GLU A 270 -42.90 6.55 -15.25
N ASN A 271 -41.89 5.68 -15.30
CA ASN A 271 -42.04 4.23 -15.39
C ASN A 271 -42.01 3.55 -14.01
N GLY A 272 -41.93 4.31 -12.92
CA GLY A 272 -41.77 3.77 -11.57
C GLY A 272 -40.40 3.12 -11.33
N SER A 273 -39.38 3.52 -12.09
CA SER A 273 -38.00 3.07 -11.96
C SER A 273 -37.11 4.17 -11.38
N TYR A 274 -36.02 3.78 -10.74
CA TYR A 274 -34.99 4.71 -10.27
C TYR A 274 -33.60 4.17 -10.64
N SER A 275 -32.64 5.07 -10.70
CA SER A 275 -31.24 4.73 -10.87
C SER A 275 -30.34 5.79 -10.25
N CYS A 276 -29.30 5.36 -9.56
CA CYS A 276 -28.21 6.20 -9.12
C CYS A 276 -26.86 5.61 -9.53
N THR A 277 -25.87 6.48 -9.64
CA THR A 277 -24.52 6.12 -10.06
C THR A 277 -23.63 6.07 -8.84
N TYR A 278 -22.93 4.96 -8.63
CA TYR A 278 -22.02 4.77 -7.51
C TYR A 278 -20.59 4.57 -8.01
N ARG A 279 -19.66 5.43 -7.57
CA ARG A 279 -18.24 5.32 -7.94
C ARG A 279 -17.48 4.59 -6.85
N ILE A 280 -16.72 3.56 -7.23
CA ILE A 280 -15.82 2.86 -6.31
C ILE A 280 -14.59 3.75 -6.11
N ASP A 281 -14.46 4.38 -4.95
CA ASP A 281 -13.32 5.25 -4.62
C ASP A 281 -12.69 4.91 -3.26
N ARG A 282 -13.39 5.20 -2.16
CA ARG A 282 -12.94 5.12 -0.78
C ARG A 282 -13.72 4.06 0.00
N ILE A 283 -13.73 2.86 -0.54
CA ILE A 283 -14.23 1.66 0.12
C ILE A 283 -13.13 0.58 0.08
N PRO A 284 -12.99 -0.25 1.12
CA PRO A 284 -12.02 -1.35 1.10
C PRO A 284 -12.34 -2.33 -0.04
N ALA A 285 -11.38 -3.16 -0.43
CA ALA A 285 -11.67 -4.28 -1.31
C ALA A 285 -12.45 -5.35 -0.53
N GLY A 286 -13.34 -6.07 -1.21
CA GLY A 286 -14.18 -7.09 -0.61
C GLY A 286 -15.63 -7.01 -1.07
N LEU A 287 -16.51 -7.64 -0.31
CA LEU A 287 -17.94 -7.61 -0.58
C LEU A 287 -18.57 -6.37 0.05
N HIS A 288 -19.49 -5.76 -0.70
CA HIS A 288 -20.30 -4.63 -0.26
C HIS A 288 -21.78 -4.93 -0.47
N LEU A 289 -22.60 -4.32 0.38
CA LEU A 289 -24.03 -4.49 0.37
C LEU A 289 -24.70 -3.18 -0.01
N ALA A 290 -25.69 -3.25 -0.89
CA ALA A 290 -26.49 -2.12 -1.30
C ALA A 290 -27.98 -2.39 -1.08
N TYR A 291 -28.70 -1.38 -0.61
CA TYR A 291 -30.15 -1.40 -0.52
C TYR A 291 -30.69 0.00 -0.78
N ALA A 292 -31.97 0.10 -1.06
CA ALA A 292 -32.66 1.36 -1.28
C ALA A 292 -33.83 1.49 -0.30
N THR A 293 -34.15 2.73 0.04
CA THR A 293 -35.31 3.05 0.86
C THR A 293 -36.20 4.06 0.16
N ALA A 294 -37.50 3.95 0.40
CA ALA A 294 -38.50 4.93 0.06
C ALA A 294 -39.29 5.22 1.34
N ASP A 295 -38.87 6.23 2.10
CA ASP A 295 -39.38 6.48 3.45
C ASP A 295 -39.22 5.23 4.35
N ALA A 296 -40.30 4.64 4.86
CA ALA A 296 -40.24 3.44 5.69
C ALA A 296 -40.18 2.10 4.91
N ILE A 297 -40.17 2.14 3.57
CA ILE A 297 -40.14 0.94 2.72
C ILE A 297 -38.70 0.65 2.29
N TYR A 298 -38.23 -0.56 2.57
CA TYR A 298 -36.87 -1.01 2.24
C TYR A 298 -36.91 -1.98 1.05
N SER A 299 -35.93 -1.88 0.16
CA SER A 299 -35.71 -2.89 -0.87
C SER A 299 -35.15 -4.17 -0.27
N THR A 300 -35.03 -5.22 -1.07
CA THR A 300 -34.07 -6.29 -0.77
C THR A 300 -32.64 -5.74 -0.70
N VAL A 301 -31.72 -6.38 0.03
CA VAL A 301 -30.29 -6.05 -0.11
C VAL A 301 -29.71 -6.81 -1.30
N THR A 302 -28.87 -6.15 -2.09
CA THR A 302 -28.09 -6.76 -3.18
C THR A 302 -26.60 -6.60 -2.89
N ALA A 303 -25.83 -7.64 -3.17
CA ALA A 303 -24.39 -7.61 -2.96
C ALA A 303 -23.63 -7.26 -4.25
N PHE A 304 -22.48 -6.61 -4.10
CA PHE A 304 -21.50 -6.42 -5.18
C PHE A 304 -20.08 -6.54 -4.63
N GLU A 305 -19.13 -6.89 -5.49
CA GLU A 305 -17.75 -7.18 -5.10
C GLU A 305 -16.80 -6.10 -5.63
N VAL A 306 -15.92 -5.61 -4.77
CA VAL A 306 -14.88 -4.65 -5.10
C VAL A 306 -13.53 -5.34 -5.07
N LEU A 307 -12.91 -5.45 -6.23
CA LEU A 307 -11.67 -6.19 -6.40
C LEU A 307 -10.46 -5.32 -6.02
N PRO A 308 -9.46 -5.89 -5.32
CA PRO A 308 -8.24 -5.15 -4.98
C PRO A 308 -7.43 -4.82 -6.25
N GLY A 309 -6.87 -3.61 -6.27
CA GLY A 309 -5.97 -3.13 -7.32
C GLY A 309 -4.54 -2.95 -6.81
N ASP A 310 -3.55 -3.26 -7.66
CA ASP A 310 -2.16 -2.91 -7.39
C ASP A 310 -1.94 -1.41 -7.61
N THR A 311 -1.03 -0.82 -6.85
CA THR A 311 -0.66 0.59 -6.95
C THR A 311 0.81 0.79 -7.24
N THR A 312 1.12 1.92 -7.88
CA THR A 312 2.48 2.38 -8.13
C THR A 312 2.65 3.75 -7.52
N THR A 313 3.53 3.86 -6.52
CA THR A 313 3.95 5.12 -5.92
C THR A 313 5.30 5.52 -6.51
N THR A 314 5.43 6.74 -7.02
CA THR A 314 6.70 7.29 -7.51
C THR A 314 7.15 8.47 -6.66
N LEU A 315 8.45 8.63 -6.47
CA LEU A 315 9.02 9.78 -5.77
C LEU A 315 10.19 10.32 -6.59
N ARG A 316 10.27 11.65 -6.68
CA ARG A 316 11.41 12.37 -7.24
C ARG A 316 11.69 13.58 -6.38
N ILE A 317 12.97 13.81 -6.10
CA ILE A 317 13.42 14.99 -5.38
C ILE A 317 13.89 16.03 -6.41
N ALA A 318 13.33 17.24 -6.33
CA ALA A 318 13.84 18.41 -7.04
C ALA A 318 14.64 19.27 -6.06
N GLU A 319 15.94 19.43 -6.35
CA GLU A 319 16.81 20.33 -5.58
C GLU A 319 16.64 21.78 -6.06
N ASP A 320 16.14 22.64 -5.18
CA ASP A 320 16.28 24.10 -5.29
C ASP A 320 16.86 24.65 -3.96
N ARG A 321 16.41 25.81 -3.48
CA ARG A 321 16.75 26.34 -2.15
C ARG A 321 16.17 25.51 -1.00
N THR A 322 15.15 24.70 -1.27
CA THR A 322 14.50 23.72 -0.38
C THR A 322 14.40 22.37 -1.09
N THR A 323 14.36 21.27 -0.33
CA THR A 323 14.22 19.91 -0.88
C THR A 323 12.75 19.67 -1.20
N VAL A 324 12.37 19.70 -2.48
CA VAL A 324 10.98 19.47 -2.89
C VAL A 324 10.80 18.02 -3.30
N CYS A 325 9.92 17.31 -2.61
CA CYS A 325 9.48 15.96 -2.97
C CYS A 325 8.26 16.04 -3.88
N ILE A 326 8.32 15.39 -5.04
CA ILE A 326 7.24 15.33 -6.01
C ILE A 326 7.03 13.87 -6.40
N GLY A 327 5.79 13.43 -6.42
CA GLY A 327 5.48 12.05 -6.79
C GLY A 327 4.08 11.87 -7.34
N THR A 328 3.79 10.62 -7.72
CA THR A 328 2.47 10.21 -8.19
C THR A 328 2.05 8.90 -7.54
N LEU A 329 0.75 8.74 -7.31
CA LEU A 329 0.11 7.49 -6.93
C LEU A 329 -0.90 7.08 -8.00
N MET A 330 -0.66 5.91 -8.58
CA MET A 330 -1.48 5.36 -9.66
C MET A 330 -2.00 3.97 -9.30
N ALA A 331 -3.23 3.66 -9.70
CA ALA A 331 -3.81 2.32 -9.71
C ALA A 331 -3.94 1.86 -11.18
N GLY A 332 -2.93 1.16 -11.69
CA GLY A 332 -2.77 0.95 -13.14
C GLY A 332 -2.63 2.30 -13.87
N ASP A 333 -3.53 2.58 -14.80
CA ASP A 333 -3.57 3.84 -15.56
C ASP A 333 -4.41 4.95 -14.90
N ARG A 334 -4.97 4.71 -13.71
CA ARG A 334 -5.88 5.65 -13.03
C ARG A 334 -5.18 6.40 -11.89
N PRO A 335 -5.29 7.74 -11.84
CA PRO A 335 -4.77 8.49 -10.70
C PRO A 335 -5.59 8.19 -9.45
N VAL A 336 -4.91 8.01 -8.31
CA VAL A 336 -5.57 7.81 -7.02
C VAL A 336 -5.69 9.15 -6.32
N SER A 337 -6.91 9.66 -6.16
CA SER A 337 -7.17 11.00 -5.61
C SER A 337 -7.43 10.99 -4.11
N GLY A 338 -6.92 12.00 -3.40
CA GLY A 338 -7.13 12.22 -1.97
C GLY A 338 -6.55 11.11 -1.09
N ALA A 339 -5.57 10.36 -1.58
CA ALA A 339 -4.95 9.27 -0.84
C ALA A 339 -3.80 9.79 0.03
N PRO A 340 -3.70 9.36 1.31
CA PRO A 340 -2.62 9.78 2.19
C PRO A 340 -1.30 9.11 1.78
N ILE A 341 -0.27 9.93 1.59
CA ILE A 341 1.11 9.54 1.33
C ILE A 341 1.96 9.97 2.52
N ILE A 342 2.67 9.02 3.11
CA ILE A 342 3.61 9.27 4.19
C ILE A 342 5.01 9.41 3.60
N LEU A 343 5.66 10.54 3.83
CA LEU A 343 7.06 10.74 3.50
C LEU A 343 7.93 10.37 4.69
N ARG A 344 8.78 9.36 4.51
CA ARG A 344 9.80 8.96 5.48
C ARG A 344 11.15 9.53 5.12
N VAL A 345 11.82 10.11 6.11
CA VAL A 345 13.21 10.55 6.02
C VAL A 345 14.03 9.75 7.01
N ASP A 346 15.06 9.06 6.52
CA ASP A 346 15.94 8.20 7.33
C ASP A 346 15.15 7.16 8.16
N GLY A 347 14.07 6.64 7.58
CA GLY A 347 13.16 5.68 8.20
C GLY A 347 12.09 6.28 9.14
N THR A 348 12.18 7.57 9.46
CA THR A 348 11.23 8.26 10.35
C THR A 348 10.14 8.97 9.56
N PRO A 349 8.85 8.81 9.89
CA PRO A 349 7.78 9.52 9.20
C PRO A 349 7.89 11.01 9.54
N LEU A 350 8.08 11.85 8.52
CA LEU A 350 8.32 13.27 8.67
C LEU A 350 7.11 14.12 8.27
N SER A 351 6.36 13.70 7.24
CA SER A 351 5.18 14.41 6.75
C SER A 351 4.15 13.42 6.18
N GLU A 352 2.88 13.81 6.23
CA GLU A 352 1.75 13.12 5.61
C GLU A 352 1.04 14.10 4.68
N ILE A 353 0.87 13.72 3.42
CA ILE A 353 0.29 14.57 2.37
C ILE A 353 -0.75 13.78 1.57
N GLU A 354 -1.85 14.43 1.20
CA GLU A 354 -2.84 13.81 0.31
C GLU A 354 -2.50 14.03 -1.17
N THR A 355 -2.81 13.04 -2.00
CA THR A 355 -2.73 13.19 -3.45
C THR A 355 -3.83 14.11 -3.98
N GLY A 356 -3.51 14.89 -5.02
CA GLY A 356 -4.48 15.67 -5.78
C GLY A 356 -5.39 14.80 -6.65
N GLU A 357 -6.32 15.44 -7.37
CA GLU A 357 -7.24 14.77 -8.30
C GLU A 357 -6.53 14.00 -9.43
N ASP A 358 -5.34 14.47 -9.82
CA ASP A 358 -4.47 13.85 -10.82
C ASP A 358 -3.51 12.80 -10.23
N GLY A 359 -3.67 12.45 -8.95
CA GLY A 359 -2.83 11.48 -8.25
C GLY A 359 -1.44 12.00 -7.93
N THR A 360 -1.14 13.28 -8.17
CA THR A 360 0.15 13.88 -7.85
C THR A 360 0.19 14.34 -6.39
N TYR A 361 1.38 14.33 -5.80
CA TYR A 361 1.63 14.96 -4.51
C TYR A 361 2.94 15.74 -4.54
N ARG A 362 2.99 16.82 -3.75
CA ARG A 362 4.15 17.71 -3.69
C ARG A 362 4.31 18.25 -2.27
N GLU A 363 5.48 18.04 -1.69
CA GLU A 363 5.80 18.51 -0.34
C GLU A 363 7.19 19.15 -0.29
N GLU A 364 7.34 20.24 0.47
CA GLU A 364 8.63 20.87 0.71
C GLU A 364 9.20 20.44 2.06
N LEU A 365 10.32 19.72 2.03
CA LEU A 365 10.99 19.23 3.24
C LEU A 365 12.14 20.16 3.64
N THR A 366 12.20 20.49 4.94
CA THR A 366 13.34 21.17 5.55
C THR A 366 14.25 20.12 6.19
N LEU A 367 15.35 19.79 5.51
CA LEU A 367 16.32 18.78 5.93
C LEU A 367 17.58 19.45 6.50
N SER A 368 18.20 18.81 7.48
CA SER A 368 19.50 19.24 8.01
C SER A 368 20.61 19.07 6.97
N ALA A 369 21.75 19.76 7.17
CA ALA A 369 22.91 19.54 6.31
C ALA A 369 23.46 18.12 6.51
N GLY A 370 23.63 17.39 5.42
CA GLY A 370 23.98 15.97 5.45
C GLY A 370 23.39 15.20 4.29
N GLU A 371 23.65 13.90 4.27
CA GLU A 371 23.01 12.94 3.37
C GLU A 371 21.76 12.40 4.06
N HIS A 372 20.64 12.41 3.35
CA HIS A 372 19.34 11.94 3.82
C HIS A 372 18.73 10.99 2.79
N THR A 373 18.04 9.97 3.28
CA THR A 373 17.23 9.07 2.47
C THR A 373 15.75 9.45 2.58
N VAL A 374 15.04 9.51 1.47
CA VAL A 374 13.61 9.84 1.43
C VAL A 374 12.85 8.75 0.68
N ARG A 375 11.71 8.32 1.23
CA ARG A 375 10.79 7.37 0.60
C ARG A 375 9.35 7.78 0.85
N ALA A 376 8.49 7.56 -0.13
CA ALA A 376 7.06 7.76 -0.02
C ALA A 376 6.34 6.42 0.17
N GLU A 377 5.36 6.37 1.07
CA GLU A 377 4.61 5.16 1.41
C GLU A 377 3.11 5.44 1.35
N PHE A 378 2.38 4.56 0.68
CA PHE A 378 0.92 4.52 0.64
C PHE A 378 0.45 3.27 1.37
N ASN A 379 -0.42 3.43 2.37
CA ASN A 379 -0.91 2.34 3.23
C ASN A 379 -2.26 1.74 2.78
N ALA A 380 -2.89 2.30 1.76
CA ALA A 380 -4.18 1.88 1.19
C ALA A 380 -5.37 1.79 2.16
N ALA A 381 -5.28 2.42 3.33
CA ALA A 381 -6.38 2.41 4.28
C ALA A 381 -7.62 3.10 3.69
N GLY A 382 -8.74 2.38 3.63
CA GLY A 382 -10.00 2.88 3.08
C GLY A 382 -10.07 2.92 1.55
N TYR A 383 -9.10 2.33 0.84
CA TYR A 383 -9.12 2.20 -0.61
C TYR A 383 -9.19 0.72 -1.02
N PRO A 384 -9.76 0.40 -2.20
CA PRO A 384 -9.77 -0.96 -2.72
C PRO A 384 -8.47 -1.27 -3.45
N LEU A 385 -7.36 -0.88 -2.83
CA LEU A 385 -6.01 -0.85 -3.39
C LEU A 385 -5.06 -1.54 -2.44
N LYS A 386 -3.91 -1.97 -2.94
CA LYS A 386 -2.82 -2.49 -2.10
C LYS A 386 -1.91 -1.35 -1.67
N ALA A 387 -1.21 -1.54 -0.56
CA ALA A 387 -0.16 -0.62 -0.14
C ALA A 387 1.01 -0.64 -1.14
N SER A 388 1.68 0.51 -1.32
CA SER A 388 2.85 0.62 -2.18
C SER A 388 3.85 1.66 -1.67
N GLU A 389 5.12 1.42 -1.97
CA GLU A 389 6.22 2.32 -1.60
C GLU A 389 6.96 2.78 -2.86
N SER A 390 7.50 4.00 -2.82
CA SER A 390 8.39 4.49 -3.87
C SER A 390 9.78 3.87 -3.75
N GLN A 391 10.60 4.04 -4.80
CA GLN A 391 12.05 3.90 -4.64
C GLN A 391 12.58 4.90 -3.61
N THR A 392 13.63 4.51 -2.90
CA THR A 392 14.33 5.38 -1.95
C THR A 392 15.26 6.32 -2.71
N GLU A 393 15.05 7.63 -2.53
CA GLU A 393 15.88 8.68 -3.11
C GLU A 393 16.86 9.21 -2.07
N THR A 394 18.10 9.47 -2.48
CA THR A 394 19.13 10.08 -1.62
C THR A 394 19.34 11.54 -1.99
N VAL A 395 19.28 12.43 -0.99
CA VAL A 395 19.53 13.87 -1.16
C VAL A 395 20.68 14.31 -0.28
N VAL A 396 21.58 15.13 -0.83
CA VAL A 396 22.72 15.68 -0.10
C VAL A 396 22.54 17.17 0.10
N VAL A 397 22.11 17.55 1.30
CA VAL A 397 21.91 18.95 1.66
C VAL A 397 23.24 19.56 2.06
N ARG A 398 23.75 20.45 1.20
CA ARG A 398 25.00 21.17 1.47
C ARG A 398 24.78 22.19 2.57
N SER A 399 25.68 22.23 3.54
CA SER A 399 25.76 23.35 4.47
C SER A 399 26.04 24.63 3.67
N LYS A 400 25.31 25.73 3.98
CA LYS A 400 25.71 27.07 3.51
C LYS A 400 27.14 27.29 4.00
N GLY A 401 28.10 27.26 3.08
CA GLY A 401 29.51 27.45 3.40
C GLY A 401 29.71 28.73 4.21
N LEU A 402 30.56 28.66 5.23
CA LEU A 402 30.99 29.84 5.98
C LEU A 402 31.42 30.92 4.99
N SER A 403 30.79 32.10 5.07
CA SER A 403 31.16 33.26 4.26
C SER A 403 32.69 33.47 4.34
N PRO A 404 33.40 33.75 3.24
CA PRO A 404 34.84 34.01 3.25
C PRO A 404 35.22 35.38 3.84
N ILE A 405 34.22 36.21 4.18
CA ILE A 405 34.43 37.56 4.74
C ILE A 405 35.32 37.60 6.01
N PRO A 406 35.22 36.70 7.01
CA PRO A 406 36.10 36.73 8.16
C PRO A 406 37.55 36.34 7.80
N PHE A 407 37.76 35.51 6.77
CA PHE A 407 39.09 35.17 6.28
C PHE A 407 39.74 36.34 5.54
N VAL A 408 38.99 37.08 4.73
CA VAL A 408 39.48 38.30 4.06
C VAL A 408 39.80 39.39 5.09
N ALA A 409 38.98 39.55 6.12
CA ALA A 409 39.23 40.49 7.22
C ALA A 409 40.50 40.12 8.01
N ALA A 410 40.72 38.83 8.29
CA ALA A 410 41.93 38.35 8.96
C ALA A 410 43.20 38.58 8.11
N PHE A 411 43.15 38.35 6.80
CA PHE A 411 44.26 38.64 5.89
C PHE A 411 44.56 40.15 5.79
N ALA A 412 43.52 41.00 5.73
CA ALA A 412 43.70 42.45 5.71
C ALA A 412 44.33 42.98 7.01
N ALA A 413 43.94 42.44 8.16
CA ALA A 413 44.52 42.79 9.46
C ALA A 413 46.00 42.36 9.57
N ALA A 414 46.36 41.19 9.04
CA ALA A 414 47.75 40.70 9.02
C ALA A 414 48.65 41.55 8.09
N ILE A 415 48.14 41.97 6.94
CA ILE A 415 48.89 42.86 6.02
C ILE A 415 49.01 44.28 6.60
N GLY A 416 47.95 44.79 7.26
CA GLY A 416 47.97 46.10 7.90
C GLY A 416 48.95 46.21 9.07
N SER A 417 49.04 45.17 9.90
CA SER A 417 50.00 45.11 11.01
C SER A 417 51.46 44.98 10.53
N GLY A 418 51.71 44.24 9.44
CA GLY A 418 53.02 44.17 8.79
C GLY A 418 53.50 45.50 8.20
N TRP A 419 52.59 46.28 7.59
CA TRP A 419 52.92 47.60 7.03
C TRP A 419 53.16 48.66 8.11
N TYR A 420 52.37 48.63 9.20
CA TYR A 420 52.51 49.55 10.33
C TYR A 420 53.86 49.39 11.05
N LEU A 421 54.34 48.17 11.24
CA LEU A 421 55.61 47.88 11.91
C LEU A 421 56.85 48.21 11.03
N ARG A 422 56.72 48.13 9.70
CA ARG A 422 57.83 48.46 8.77
C ARG A 422 58.12 49.95 8.68
N ARG A 423 57.15 50.82 9.00
CA ARG A 423 57.30 52.30 8.88
C ARG A 423 57.96 52.96 10.11
N ARG A 424 58.24 52.23 11.20
CA ARG A 424 58.78 52.78 12.46
C ARG A 424 60.27 52.52 12.74
N ARG A 425 61.09 52.18 11.74
CA ARG A 425 62.55 52.27 11.87
C ARG A 425 63.03 53.64 11.37
N ILE A 426 63.17 54.56 12.31
CA ILE A 426 63.49 56.01 12.21
C ILE A 426 65.02 56.23 12.13
N PRO A 427 65.50 57.36 11.57
CA PRO A 427 66.66 58.05 12.14
C PRO A 427 66.34 59.47 12.66
N GLU A 428 67.12 59.87 13.67
CA GLU A 428 66.87 60.85 14.73
C GLU A 428 67.42 62.27 14.48
N ALA A 429 66.72 63.31 14.96
CA ALA A 429 67.18 64.66 15.41
C ALA A 429 65.94 65.58 15.62
N ALA A 430 65.76 66.46 16.63
CA ALA A 430 66.38 66.82 17.90
C ALA A 430 65.30 67.59 18.75
N PRO A 431 65.40 67.69 20.10
CA PRO A 431 64.37 68.24 21.02
C PRO A 431 64.51 69.78 21.21
N PRO A 432 63.52 70.58 21.70
CA PRO A 432 62.76 70.43 22.97
C PRO A 432 61.25 70.86 22.83
N ALA A 433 60.36 70.97 23.81
CA ALA A 433 60.45 71.24 25.24
C ALA A 433 59.27 70.64 26.02
N LEU A 434 59.57 70.20 27.24
CA LEU A 434 58.65 69.72 28.27
C LEU A 434 57.77 70.84 28.83
N LYS A 435 56.50 70.51 29.10
CA LYS A 435 55.78 70.90 30.31
C LYS A 435 54.70 69.85 30.64
N PRO A 436 54.32 69.70 31.92
CA PRO A 436 54.56 68.45 32.66
C PRO A 436 53.30 67.68 33.03
N ARG A 437 53.52 66.37 33.24
CA ARG A 437 52.92 65.49 34.26
C ARG A 437 51.45 65.73 34.62
N GLU A 438 50.63 64.74 34.28
CA GLU A 438 50.18 63.83 35.34
C GLU A 438 50.75 62.43 35.06
N GLN A 439 51.59 62.00 36.00
CA GLN A 439 52.24 60.69 36.07
C GLN A 439 51.59 59.91 37.21
N VAL A 440 51.90 58.60 37.21
CA VAL A 440 51.88 57.65 38.34
C VAL A 440 50.58 56.86 38.44
N SER A 441 50.55 55.52 38.44
CA SER A 441 51.54 54.44 38.28
C SER A 441 50.69 53.15 38.29
N ALA A 442 50.75 52.30 37.26
CA ALA A 442 51.59 51.09 37.15
C ALA A 442 51.47 50.09 38.33
N GLY A 443 51.12 48.86 37.97
CA GLY A 443 50.87 47.68 38.80
C GLY A 443 49.39 47.29 38.66
N THR A 444 48.98 46.20 38.03
CA THR A 444 49.52 44.84 38.15
C THR A 444 49.00 43.99 36.98
N GLU A 445 49.86 43.10 36.47
CA GLU A 445 49.42 41.91 35.74
C GLU A 445 48.54 41.08 36.69
N GLU A 446 47.22 41.15 36.53
CA GLU A 446 46.35 40.08 36.99
C GLU A 446 46.02 39.17 35.81
N GLU A 447 46.75 38.06 35.79
CA GLU A 447 46.23 36.76 35.42
C GLU A 447 44.77 36.64 35.88
N VAL A 448 43.82 36.86 34.96
CA VAL A 448 42.46 36.35 35.18
C VAL A 448 42.53 34.86 34.89
N ALA A 449 43.02 34.15 35.91
CA ALA A 449 42.68 32.78 36.16
C ALA A 449 41.19 32.61 35.85
N ALA A 450 40.86 31.61 35.04
CA ALA A 450 39.48 31.18 34.87
C ALA A 450 38.91 30.85 36.25
N THR A 451 38.19 31.79 36.86
CA THR A 451 37.42 31.52 38.07
C THR A 451 36.44 30.42 37.70
N PRO A 452 36.53 29.21 38.28
CA PRO A 452 35.46 28.24 38.12
C PRO A 452 34.25 28.87 38.80
N LEU A 453 33.22 29.20 38.03
CA LEU A 453 31.94 29.55 38.62
C LEU A 453 31.49 28.38 39.52
N PRO A 454 30.94 28.65 40.72
CA PRO A 454 30.60 27.61 41.67
C PRO A 454 29.59 26.62 41.07
N PRO A 455 29.62 25.34 41.48
CA PRO A 455 28.62 24.37 41.04
C PRO A 455 27.22 24.87 41.38
N VAL A 456 26.34 24.81 40.39
CA VAL A 456 24.95 25.21 40.55
C VAL A 456 24.23 24.10 41.29
N ASP A 457 23.86 24.35 42.54
CA ASP A 457 23.03 23.45 43.33
C ASP A 457 21.55 23.67 42.97
N ILE A 458 20.89 22.59 42.58
CA ILE A 458 19.47 22.54 42.18
C ILE A 458 18.66 21.58 43.06
N GLU A 459 19.27 21.03 44.11
CA GLU A 459 18.67 20.02 44.95
C GLU A 459 17.54 20.64 45.81
N GLY A 460 16.33 20.10 45.72
CA GLY A 460 15.16 20.56 46.48
C GLY A 460 14.36 21.74 45.89
N LEU A 461 14.73 22.26 44.71
CA LEU A 461 13.99 23.34 44.06
C LEU A 461 12.83 22.83 43.18
N PRO A 462 11.70 23.55 43.11
CA PRO A 462 10.62 23.23 42.17
C PRO A 462 11.12 23.35 40.71
N PRO A 463 10.63 22.52 39.78
CA PRO A 463 11.24 22.33 38.45
C PRO A 463 11.45 23.62 37.65
N ARG A 464 10.54 24.58 37.81
CA ARG A 464 10.58 25.87 37.11
C ARG A 464 11.71 26.78 37.58
N GLU A 465 12.03 26.74 38.87
CA GLU A 465 13.11 27.52 39.47
C GLU A 465 14.46 26.88 39.16
N ALA A 466 14.56 25.55 39.26
CA ALA A 466 15.73 24.79 38.85
C ALA A 466 16.10 25.05 37.37
N ALA A 467 15.11 25.01 36.48
CA ALA A 467 15.30 25.32 35.05
C ALA A 467 15.78 26.76 34.82
N THR A 468 15.28 27.72 35.60
CA THR A 468 15.66 29.13 35.47
C THR A 468 17.11 29.35 35.90
N ILE A 469 17.53 28.71 36.99
CA ILE A 469 18.91 28.82 37.50
C ILE A 469 19.89 28.13 36.53
N LEU A 470 19.56 26.94 36.02
CA LEU A 470 20.35 26.24 35.01
C LEU A 470 20.50 27.07 33.72
N PHE A 471 19.40 27.69 33.26
CA PHE A 471 19.43 28.55 32.08
C PHE A 471 20.30 29.78 32.30
N CYS A 472 20.20 30.45 33.44
CA CYS A 472 21.04 31.60 33.78
C CYS A 472 22.54 31.23 33.84
N ALA A 473 22.86 30.06 34.39
CA ALA A 473 24.24 29.56 34.47
C ALA A 473 24.78 29.19 33.08
N LEU A 474 23.97 28.54 32.24
CA LEU A 474 24.32 28.24 30.84
C LEU A 474 24.54 29.52 30.04
N ARG A 475 23.65 30.51 30.22
CA ARG A 475 23.71 31.82 29.56
C ARG A 475 24.99 32.58 29.91
N ALA A 476 25.39 32.57 31.18
CA ALA A 476 26.63 33.17 31.65
C ALA A 476 27.87 32.46 31.06
N ARG A 477 27.81 31.13 30.91
CA ARG A 477 28.87 30.33 30.27
C ARG A 477 29.02 30.62 28.77
N LEU A 478 27.92 30.92 28.09
CA LEU A 478 27.87 31.17 26.65
C LEU A 478 28.05 32.65 26.28
N GLY A 479 28.21 33.54 27.27
CA GLY A 479 28.42 34.98 27.03
C GLY A 479 27.20 35.71 26.44
N ILE A 480 26.00 35.16 26.60
CA ILE A 480 24.77 35.70 26.01
C ILE A 480 24.26 36.89 26.85
N PRO A 481 23.88 38.03 26.22
CA PRO A 481 23.45 39.23 26.95
C PRO A 481 22.17 39.00 27.77
N VAL A 482 22.08 39.69 28.92
CA VAL A 482 21.04 39.50 29.96
C VAL A 482 19.62 39.78 29.44
N THR A 483 19.49 40.48 28.32
CA THR A 483 18.24 40.96 27.74
C THR A 483 17.50 39.92 26.89
N MET A 484 18.08 38.76 26.58
CA MET A 484 17.38 37.67 25.86
C MET A 484 16.73 36.67 26.82
N THR A 485 15.46 36.36 26.58
CA THR A 485 14.69 35.37 27.36
C THR A 485 14.78 33.98 26.71
N PRO A 486 14.48 32.89 27.44
CA PRO A 486 14.52 31.53 26.88
C PRO A 486 13.67 31.35 25.61
N ARG A 487 12.63 32.16 25.44
CA ARG A 487 11.75 32.15 24.27
C ARG A 487 12.42 32.73 23.03
N ASP A 488 13.38 33.64 23.20
CA ASP A 488 14.10 34.31 22.12
C ASP A 488 15.29 33.49 21.62
N CYS A 489 15.71 32.47 22.38
CA CYS A 489 16.77 31.53 21.99
C CYS A 489 16.23 30.27 21.27
N ALA A 490 14.90 30.15 21.15
CA ALA A 490 14.21 29.01 20.53
C ALA A 490 13.70 29.32 19.10
N GLN A 491 14.20 30.40 18.47
CA GLN A 491 13.96 30.74 17.06
C GLN A 491 15.23 30.56 16.23
#